data_AF-A0A8T2FBP5-F1
#
_entry.id   AF-A0A8T2FBP5-F1
#
_cell.length_a   1.000
_cell.length_b   1.000
_cell.length_c   1.000
_cell.angle_alpha   90.00
_cell.angle_beta   90.00
_cell.angle_gamma   90.00
#
_symmetry.space_group_name_H-M   'P 1'
#
loop_
_entity.id
_entity.type
_entity.pdbx_description
1 polymer ?
#
loop_
_entity_poly.entity_id
_entity_poly.type
_entity_poly.pdbx_seq_one_letter_code
_entity_poly.pdbx_strand_id
1 'polypeptide(L)'
;MAHECKAICDEDVVRKLVSPELADRYDRFLIESYVEDNNMVKWCPSKPHCGSAIRKIEDGHDVVEVGCSCGLQFCFSCLSESHSPCSCLMWKLWKKKCEDESETVNWITVNTKLCPKCSKPIQKRDGCNLMTCKCGQHFCWLCGQATGRDHTYTSIAGHSCGRYKDEKVRQLERAQRDLDRYTHYHYRYKAHIDSLKLEDKLRKSILEKAVSNSETKDQKVFKEYSWVTDAVNRLFISRRILSQSYPFAFYMFGEELFKDEMSEKEREIKKNLFEDQQQQLEGNVEKLSKILEEPFDEYDHEKVVEMMRQLTNLTAVVDNLCKEMYECIENELLGPIQFGNHNIAPYRSKGIEQATEFCAESSDCGSSGSS
;
A
#
# COMPACT_ATOMS: atom_id res chain seq x y z
N MET A 1 2.78 54.94 -19.21
CA MET A 1 3.67 54.35 -18.20
C MET A 1 5.09 54.78 -18.50
N ALA A 2 5.90 55.12 -17.49
CA ALA A 2 7.31 55.44 -17.69
C ALA A 2 8.11 54.18 -18.07
N HIS A 3 9.23 54.36 -18.77
CA HIS A 3 10.20 53.29 -19.04
C HIS A 3 10.65 52.66 -17.70
N GLU A 4 10.76 51.33 -17.63
CA GLU A 4 11.08 50.54 -16.41
C GLU A 4 10.02 50.54 -15.28
N CYS A 5 8.75 50.82 -15.60
CA CYS A 5 7.66 50.66 -14.63
C CYS A 5 7.47 49.20 -14.21
N LYS A 6 7.44 48.92 -12.89
CA LYS A 6 7.23 47.59 -12.29
C LYS A 6 5.77 47.31 -11.89
N ALA A 7 4.82 48.11 -12.36
CA ALA A 7 3.41 47.89 -12.03
C ALA A 7 2.92 46.57 -12.62
N ILE A 8 2.28 45.75 -11.78
CA ILE A 8 1.65 44.49 -12.21
C ILE A 8 0.33 44.84 -12.89
N CYS A 9 0.06 44.20 -14.03
CA CYS A 9 -1.18 44.38 -14.76
C CYS A 9 -2.26 43.46 -14.16
N ASP A 10 -3.46 44.00 -13.91
CA ASP A 10 -4.58 43.22 -13.38
C ASP A 10 -4.96 42.08 -14.33
N GLU A 11 -5.28 40.92 -13.76
CA GLU A 11 -5.58 39.70 -14.53
C GLU A 11 -6.71 39.92 -15.54
N ASP A 12 -7.77 40.62 -15.15
CA ASP A 12 -8.91 40.94 -16.02
C ASP A 12 -8.53 41.84 -17.20
N VAL A 13 -7.52 42.68 -17.03
CA VAL A 13 -7.00 43.53 -18.10
C VAL A 13 -6.15 42.69 -19.06
N VAL A 14 -5.31 41.81 -18.53
CA VAL A 14 -4.52 40.87 -19.35
C VAL A 14 -5.46 40.01 -20.21
N ARG A 15 -6.49 39.39 -19.61
CA ARG A 15 -7.47 38.54 -20.31
C ARG A 15 -8.20 39.26 -21.45
N LYS A 16 -8.49 40.55 -21.31
CA LYS A 16 -9.17 41.37 -22.34
C LYS A 16 -8.27 41.79 -23.48
N LEU A 17 -6.95 41.88 -23.25
CA LEU A 17 -5.98 42.42 -24.21
C LEU A 17 -5.30 41.36 -25.07
N VAL A 18 -5.33 40.10 -24.65
CA VAL A 18 -4.68 38.99 -25.37
C VAL A 18 -5.69 38.14 -26.14
N SER A 19 -5.20 37.29 -27.06
CA SER A 19 -6.06 36.33 -27.75
C SER A 19 -6.59 35.26 -26.78
N PRO A 20 -7.71 34.58 -27.08
CA PRO A 20 -8.24 33.51 -26.23
C PRO A 20 -7.19 32.45 -25.88
N GLU A 21 -6.35 32.04 -26.84
CA GLU A 21 -5.30 31.04 -26.62
C GLU A 21 -4.20 31.52 -25.66
N LEU A 22 -3.92 32.83 -25.65
CA LEU A 22 -2.96 33.44 -24.72
C LEU A 22 -3.58 33.67 -23.34
N ALA A 23 -4.87 33.96 -23.26
CA ALA A 23 -5.61 34.07 -22.00
C ALA A 23 -5.64 32.71 -21.29
N ASP A 24 -5.98 31.63 -22.00
CA ASP A 24 -5.94 30.26 -21.46
C ASP A 24 -4.54 29.89 -20.95
N ARG A 25 -3.50 30.28 -21.69
CA ARG A 25 -2.11 30.04 -21.28
C ARG A 25 -1.73 30.87 -20.06
N TYR A 26 -2.20 32.11 -19.95
CA TYR A 26 -2.01 32.97 -18.79
C TYR A 26 -2.67 32.39 -17.54
N ASP A 27 -3.93 31.98 -17.65
CA ASP A 27 -4.68 31.36 -16.54
C ASP A 27 -4.02 30.07 -16.07
N ARG A 28 -3.54 29.23 -17.00
CA ARG A 28 -2.77 28.04 -16.64
C ARG A 28 -1.51 28.39 -15.86
N PHE A 29 -0.72 29.36 -16.30
CA PHE A 29 0.51 29.74 -15.59
C PHE A 29 0.23 30.32 -14.20
N LEU A 30 -0.87 31.06 -14.05
CA LEU A 30 -1.29 31.58 -12.76
C LEU A 30 -1.61 30.44 -11.77
N ILE A 31 -2.34 29.42 -12.24
CA ILE A 31 -2.66 28.24 -11.42
C ILE A 31 -1.40 27.42 -11.12
N GLU A 32 -0.53 27.19 -12.11
CA GLU A 32 0.74 26.48 -11.92
C GLU A 32 1.61 27.16 -10.86
N SER A 33 1.80 28.49 -10.96
CA SER A 33 2.53 29.27 -9.95
C SER A 33 1.87 29.16 -8.57
N TYR A 34 0.54 29.29 -8.47
CA TYR A 34 -0.16 29.13 -7.20
C TYR A 34 0.07 27.76 -6.55
N VAL A 35 0.02 26.68 -7.33
CA VAL A 35 0.19 25.31 -6.80
C VAL A 35 1.66 25.03 -6.44
N GLU A 36 2.60 25.55 -7.22
CA GLU A 36 4.04 25.37 -6.97
C GLU A 36 4.50 26.09 -5.71
N ASP A 37 4.02 27.33 -5.50
CA ASP A 37 4.39 28.16 -4.35
C ASP A 37 3.61 27.82 -3.07
N ASN A 38 2.56 27.00 -3.17
CA ASN A 38 1.74 26.59 -2.03
C ASN A 38 2.09 25.17 -1.55
N ASN A 39 2.58 25.05 -0.32
CA ASN A 39 2.89 23.76 0.30
C ASN A 39 1.64 22.92 0.64
N MET A 40 0.48 23.56 0.78
CA MET A 40 -0.81 22.93 1.08
C MET A 40 -1.56 22.45 -0.15
N VAL A 41 -1.06 22.73 -1.36
CA VAL A 41 -1.69 22.32 -2.61
C VAL A 41 -0.69 21.57 -3.47
N LYS A 42 -1.09 20.42 -4.02
CA LYS A 42 -0.25 19.64 -4.94
C LYS A 42 -1.07 19.07 -6.09
N TRP A 43 -0.48 19.08 -7.27
CA TRP A 43 -1.05 18.41 -8.44
C TRP A 43 -1.13 16.91 -8.23
N CYS A 44 -2.20 16.29 -8.74
CA CYS A 44 -2.27 14.84 -8.84
C CYS A 44 -1.16 14.34 -9.79
N PRO A 45 -0.31 13.38 -9.37
CA PRO A 45 0.81 12.88 -10.16
C PRO A 45 0.39 11.83 -11.21
N SER A 46 -0.90 11.77 -11.57
CA SER A 46 -1.42 10.82 -12.55
C SER A 46 -0.75 10.97 -13.91
N LYS A 47 -0.59 9.85 -14.60
CA LYS A 47 -0.01 9.79 -15.95
C LYS A 47 -0.98 9.03 -16.87
N PRO A 48 -1.63 9.71 -17.84
CA PRO A 48 -1.62 11.16 -18.09
C PRO A 48 -2.22 11.96 -16.91
N HIS A 49 -1.86 13.24 -16.78
CA HIS A 49 -2.37 14.10 -15.71
C HIS A 49 -3.90 14.24 -15.82
N CYS A 50 -4.59 14.00 -14.71
CA CYS A 50 -6.05 14.14 -14.61
C CYS A 50 -6.52 15.59 -14.46
N GLY A 51 -5.61 16.55 -14.29
CA GLY A 51 -5.91 17.98 -14.15
C GLY A 51 -6.38 18.42 -12.76
N SER A 52 -6.45 17.52 -11.78
CA SER A 52 -6.87 17.86 -10.42
C SER A 52 -5.69 18.27 -9.53
N ALA A 53 -5.86 19.31 -8.72
CA ALA A 53 -5.00 19.65 -7.60
C ALA A 53 -5.70 19.31 -6.27
N ILE A 54 -4.94 18.80 -5.30
CA ILE A 54 -5.44 18.42 -3.97
C ILE A 54 -4.94 19.46 -2.97
N ARG A 55 -5.84 19.94 -2.11
CA ARG A 55 -5.54 20.88 -1.03
C ARG A 55 -5.70 20.19 0.33
N LYS A 56 -4.73 20.36 1.23
CA LYS A 56 -4.85 20.00 2.65
C LYS A 56 -5.66 21.06 3.41
N ILE A 57 -6.58 20.63 4.27
CA ILE A 57 -7.45 21.52 5.08
C ILE A 57 -6.84 21.79 6.47
N GLU A 58 -6.02 20.86 6.99
CA GLU A 58 -5.39 20.98 8.31
C GLU A 58 -3.86 20.94 8.19
N ASP A 59 -3.20 21.73 9.04
CA ASP A 59 -1.74 21.91 9.07
C ASP A 59 -1.02 20.92 10.03
N GLY A 60 -1.69 19.83 10.42
CA GLY A 60 -1.27 18.99 11.55
C GLY A 60 -0.42 17.76 11.22
N HIS A 61 -0.47 17.25 9.98
CA HIS A 61 0.28 16.06 9.58
C HIS A 61 1.12 16.32 8.32
N ASP A 62 2.44 16.36 8.50
CA ASP A 62 3.41 16.59 7.42
C ASP A 62 3.35 15.50 6.34
N VAL A 63 3.09 14.25 6.74
CA VAL A 63 2.99 13.09 5.84
C VAL A 63 1.57 12.55 5.83
N VAL A 64 0.89 12.73 4.71
CA VAL A 64 -0.47 12.22 4.48
C VAL A 64 -0.49 11.52 3.12
N GLU A 65 -1.14 10.36 3.08
CA GLU A 65 -1.49 9.69 1.85
C GLU A 65 -2.92 10.09 1.45
N VAL A 66 -3.12 10.43 0.19
CA VAL A 66 -4.39 10.95 -0.34
C VAL A 66 -4.81 10.19 -1.59
N GLY A 67 -6.11 10.03 -1.77
CA GLY A 67 -6.73 9.53 -2.99
C GLY A 67 -7.27 10.69 -3.82
N CYS A 68 -7.01 10.68 -5.12
CA CYS A 68 -7.63 11.61 -6.07
C CYS A 68 -8.94 11.01 -6.59
N SER A 69 -9.87 11.87 -7.01
CA SER A 69 -11.11 11.46 -7.69
C SER A 69 -10.87 10.63 -8.97
N CYS A 70 -9.69 10.76 -9.60
CA CYS A 70 -9.29 9.88 -10.70
C CYS A 70 -8.93 8.44 -10.27
N GLY A 71 -8.94 8.15 -8.98
CA GLY A 71 -8.64 6.84 -8.39
C GLY A 71 -7.17 6.64 -7.99
N LEU A 72 -6.26 7.55 -8.34
CA LEU A 72 -4.84 7.45 -7.95
C LEU A 72 -4.65 7.76 -6.46
N GLN A 73 -3.94 6.89 -5.75
CA GLN A 73 -3.51 7.09 -4.37
C GLN A 73 -2.01 7.37 -4.33
N PHE A 74 -1.60 8.41 -3.60
CA PHE A 74 -0.21 8.85 -3.53
C PHE A 74 0.14 9.51 -2.20
N CYS A 75 1.44 9.61 -1.91
CA CYS A 75 1.94 10.40 -0.78
C CYS A 75 1.93 11.89 -1.14
N PHE A 76 1.23 12.71 -0.38
CA PHE A 76 1.15 14.15 -0.65
C PHE A 76 2.52 14.85 -0.56
N SER A 77 3.41 14.35 0.31
CA SER A 77 4.70 14.99 0.60
C SER A 77 5.74 14.74 -0.50
N CYS A 78 5.79 13.54 -1.08
CA CYS A 78 6.80 13.17 -2.09
C CYS A 78 6.23 12.89 -3.48
N LEU A 79 4.90 12.91 -3.65
CA LEU A 79 4.18 12.64 -4.89
C LEU A 79 4.42 11.25 -5.51
N SER A 80 5.07 10.35 -4.76
CA SER A 80 5.23 8.95 -5.14
C SER A 80 4.00 8.13 -4.75
N GLU A 81 3.94 6.88 -5.19
CA GLU A 81 2.92 5.95 -4.72
C GLU A 81 2.87 5.89 -3.19
N SER A 82 1.67 5.68 -2.64
CA SER A 82 1.48 5.44 -1.20
C SER A 82 2.46 4.37 -0.73
N HIS A 83 3.21 4.66 0.32
CA HIS A 83 4.38 3.90 0.74
C HIS A 83 4.45 3.62 2.24
N SER A 84 3.44 4.02 3.01
CA SER A 84 3.35 3.74 4.45
C SER A 84 3.28 2.22 4.72
N PRO A 85 4.17 1.64 5.56
CA PRO A 85 4.84 2.31 6.68
C PRO A 85 6.29 2.74 6.42
N CYS A 86 6.72 2.96 5.19
CA CYS A 86 7.99 3.63 4.92
C CYS A 86 7.86 5.15 5.05
N SER A 87 8.89 5.80 5.60
CA SER A 87 9.09 7.23 5.42
C SER A 87 9.42 7.56 3.95
N CYS A 88 9.19 8.81 3.53
CA CYS A 88 9.50 9.25 2.16
C CYS A 88 10.98 8.98 1.77
N LEU A 89 11.90 9.16 2.72
CA LEU A 89 13.33 8.91 2.49
C LEU A 89 13.61 7.42 2.27
N MET A 90 13.10 6.54 3.13
CA MET A 90 13.24 5.08 2.97
C MET A 90 12.65 4.62 1.63
N TRP A 91 11.49 5.14 1.26
CA TRP A 91 10.85 4.80 -0.01
C TRP A 91 11.68 5.24 -1.21
N LYS A 92 12.18 6.48 -1.20
CA LYS A 92 13.06 7.01 -2.26
C LYS A 92 14.31 6.15 -2.43
N LEU A 93 14.96 5.78 -1.33
CA LEU A 93 16.15 4.92 -1.36
C LEU A 93 15.81 3.51 -1.87
N TRP A 94 14.68 2.94 -1.42
CA TRP A 94 14.23 1.63 -1.88
C TRP A 94 14.00 1.58 -3.39
N LYS A 95 13.28 2.58 -3.91
CA LYS A 95 12.97 2.71 -5.34
C LYS A 95 14.24 2.80 -6.17
N LYS A 96 15.17 3.66 -5.77
CA LYS A 96 16.48 3.78 -6.42
C LYS A 96 17.24 2.45 -6.40
N LYS A 97 17.28 1.76 -5.26
CA LYS A 97 17.95 0.45 -5.15
C LYS A 97 17.31 -0.61 -6.06
N CYS A 98 15.99 -0.60 -6.22
CA CYS A 98 15.28 -1.48 -7.16
C CYS A 98 15.60 -1.18 -8.62
N GLU A 99 15.84 0.09 -8.97
CA GLU A 99 16.26 0.49 -10.32
C GLU A 99 17.70 0.05 -10.60
N ASP A 100 18.60 0.31 -9.64
CA ASP A 100 20.03 0.01 -9.75
C ASP A 100 20.31 -1.51 -9.79
N GLU A 101 19.52 -2.34 -9.09
CA GLU A 101 19.72 -3.80 -9.01
C GLU A 101 18.85 -4.62 -9.99
N SER A 102 18.33 -3.98 -11.05
CA SER A 102 17.35 -4.57 -11.98
C SER A 102 17.77 -5.90 -12.64
N GLU A 103 19.07 -6.12 -12.90
CA GLU A 103 19.58 -7.39 -13.44
C GLU A 103 19.53 -8.54 -12.41
N THR A 104 19.87 -8.26 -11.15
CA THR A 104 19.75 -9.20 -10.02
C THR A 104 18.28 -9.55 -9.74
N VAL A 105 17.40 -8.54 -9.82
CA VAL A 105 15.94 -8.64 -9.59
C VAL A 105 15.25 -9.56 -10.60
N ASN A 106 15.67 -9.54 -11.87
CA ASN A 106 15.10 -10.38 -12.92
C ASN A 106 15.41 -11.88 -12.72
N TRP A 107 16.59 -12.22 -12.20
CA TRP A 107 16.94 -13.61 -11.87
C TRP A 107 16.15 -14.14 -10.65
N ILE A 108 15.88 -13.27 -9.67
CA ILE A 108 15.18 -13.61 -8.43
C ILE A 108 13.68 -13.89 -8.65
N THR A 109 13.06 -13.24 -9.64
CA THR A 109 11.59 -13.20 -9.78
C THR A 109 11.11 -14.19 -10.84
N VAL A 110 11.28 -15.50 -10.59
CA VAL A 110 10.76 -16.53 -11.50
C VAL A 110 9.25 -16.71 -11.26
N ASN A 111 8.44 -16.56 -12.31
CA ASN A 111 6.97 -16.79 -12.27
C ASN A 111 6.57 -18.26 -12.03
N THR A 112 7.54 -19.13 -11.76
CA THR A 112 7.36 -20.57 -11.60
C THR A 112 8.23 -21.06 -10.45
N LYS A 113 7.65 -21.85 -9.56
CA LYS A 113 8.36 -22.53 -8.47
C LYS A 113 8.17 -24.04 -8.54
N LEU A 114 9.13 -24.80 -8.02
CA LEU A 114 9.02 -26.25 -7.95
C LEU A 114 8.27 -26.66 -6.68
N CYS A 115 7.37 -27.64 -6.81
CA CYS A 115 6.73 -28.25 -5.65
C CYS A 115 7.78 -28.93 -4.76
N PRO A 116 7.81 -28.68 -3.42
CA PRO A 116 8.80 -29.29 -2.54
C PRO A 116 8.63 -30.81 -2.36
N LYS A 117 7.50 -31.38 -2.78
CA LYS A 117 7.23 -32.83 -2.71
C LYS A 117 7.45 -33.56 -4.03
N CYS A 118 6.93 -33.03 -5.14
CA CYS A 118 6.95 -33.73 -6.43
C CYS A 118 7.78 -33.03 -7.52
N SER A 119 8.41 -31.90 -7.20
CA SER A 119 9.26 -31.11 -8.09
C SER A 119 8.61 -30.64 -9.39
N LYS A 120 7.27 -30.76 -9.52
CA LYS A 120 6.55 -30.21 -10.67
C LYS A 120 6.55 -28.68 -10.61
N PRO A 121 6.71 -27.99 -11.76
CA PRO A 121 6.61 -26.54 -11.83
C PRO A 121 5.19 -26.07 -11.54
N ILE A 122 5.08 -25.01 -10.74
CA ILE A 122 3.82 -24.37 -10.32
C ILE A 122 3.93 -22.89 -10.64
N GLN A 123 2.94 -22.39 -11.37
CA GLN A 123 2.76 -20.96 -11.64
C GLN A 123 1.75 -20.38 -10.64
N LYS A 124 2.01 -19.16 -10.20
CA LYS A 124 1.07 -18.41 -9.35
C LYS A 124 -0.05 -17.83 -10.21
N ARG A 125 -1.30 -18.14 -9.86
CA ARG A 125 -2.50 -17.69 -10.59
C ARG A 125 -3.33 -16.70 -9.78
N ASP A 126 -3.29 -16.85 -8.46
CA ASP A 126 -4.12 -16.11 -7.51
C ASP A 126 -3.25 -15.34 -6.49
N GLY A 127 -3.89 -14.55 -5.64
CA GLY A 127 -3.24 -13.63 -4.71
C GLY A 127 -2.51 -14.33 -3.57
N CYS A 128 -3.08 -15.42 -3.05
CA CYS A 128 -2.58 -16.08 -1.86
C CYS A 128 -1.16 -16.65 -2.06
N ASN A 129 -0.26 -16.37 -1.11
CA ASN A 129 1.09 -16.96 -1.09
C ASN A 129 1.13 -18.36 -0.46
N LEU A 130 0.03 -18.83 0.15
CA LEU A 130 -0.11 -20.23 0.60
C LEU A 130 -0.66 -21.08 -0.56
N MET A 131 0.24 -21.80 -1.22
CA MET A 131 -0.05 -22.50 -2.46
C MET A 131 -0.32 -23.98 -2.22
N THR A 132 -1.22 -24.56 -3.03
CA THR A 132 -1.52 -26.00 -3.01
C THR A 132 -1.12 -26.64 -4.34
N CYS A 133 -0.20 -27.59 -4.30
CA CYS A 133 0.15 -28.38 -5.49
C CYS A 133 -0.96 -29.39 -5.82
N LYS A 134 -1.09 -29.77 -7.10
CA LYS A 134 -1.97 -30.87 -7.55
C LYS A 134 -1.67 -32.22 -6.87
N CYS A 135 -0.48 -32.41 -6.31
CA CYS A 135 -0.15 -33.59 -5.52
C CYS A 135 -0.61 -33.51 -4.04
N GLY A 136 -1.37 -32.48 -3.68
CA GLY A 136 -1.86 -32.20 -2.32
C GLY A 136 -0.85 -31.54 -1.38
N GLN A 137 0.37 -31.21 -1.85
CA GLN A 137 1.36 -30.55 -1.00
C GLN A 137 1.07 -29.05 -0.89
N HIS A 138 0.89 -28.57 0.34
CA HIS A 138 0.85 -27.14 0.65
C HIS A 138 2.27 -26.58 0.85
N PHE A 139 2.54 -25.38 0.36
CA PHE A 139 3.84 -24.75 0.48
C PHE A 139 3.74 -23.22 0.43
N CYS A 140 4.73 -22.55 1.00
CA CYS A 140 4.82 -21.10 0.96
C CYS A 140 5.45 -20.65 -0.37
N TRP A 141 4.75 -19.82 -1.14
CA TRP A 141 5.28 -19.23 -2.36
C TRP A 141 6.52 -18.40 -2.08
N LEU A 142 6.60 -17.76 -0.91
CA LEU A 142 7.72 -16.89 -0.60
C LEU A 142 9.04 -17.68 -0.58
N CYS A 143 9.17 -18.65 0.32
CA CYS A 143 10.43 -19.40 0.47
C CYS A 143 10.47 -20.75 -0.26
N GLY A 144 9.38 -21.18 -0.91
CA GLY A 144 9.28 -22.47 -1.62
C GLY A 144 9.26 -23.71 -0.72
N GLN A 145 9.27 -23.54 0.60
CA GLN A 145 9.31 -24.66 1.55
C GLN A 145 7.91 -25.20 1.80
N ALA A 146 7.83 -26.52 2.00
CA ALA A 146 6.61 -27.18 2.44
C ALA A 146 6.13 -26.57 3.76
N THR A 147 4.84 -26.28 3.86
CA THR A 147 4.20 -26.18 5.17
C THR A 147 4.09 -27.62 5.67
N GLY A 148 4.65 -27.92 6.85
CA GLY A 148 4.91 -29.30 7.33
C GLY A 148 3.67 -30.20 7.48
N ARG A 149 3.86 -31.43 7.98
CA ARG A 149 2.80 -32.48 7.99
C ARG A 149 1.62 -32.17 8.91
N ASP A 150 1.85 -31.48 10.03
CA ASP A 150 0.80 -30.99 10.95
C ASP A 150 0.29 -29.58 10.59
N HIS A 151 0.77 -29.01 9.48
CA HIS A 151 0.34 -27.68 9.02
C HIS A 151 -0.90 -27.86 8.16
N THR A 152 -2.06 -27.73 8.78
CA THR A 152 -3.32 -27.59 8.07
C THR A 152 -3.36 -26.25 7.32
N TYR A 153 -4.25 -26.14 6.34
CA TYR A 153 -4.60 -24.88 5.65
C TYR A 153 -4.87 -23.69 6.60
N THR A 154 -5.18 -23.96 7.87
CA THR A 154 -5.51 -22.99 8.92
C THR A 154 -4.34 -22.61 9.84
N SER A 155 -3.17 -23.25 9.74
CA SER A 155 -2.04 -23.02 10.67
C SER A 155 -0.68 -23.01 9.99
N ILE A 156 -0.02 -21.84 10.03
CA ILE A 156 1.38 -21.60 9.64
C ILE A 156 2.30 -21.74 10.89
N ALA A 157 1.85 -22.44 11.94
CA ALA A 157 2.60 -22.56 13.19
C ALA A 157 3.96 -23.26 12.95
N GLY A 158 5.06 -22.53 13.16
CA GLY A 158 6.43 -23.02 12.96
C GLY A 158 7.08 -22.61 11.63
N HIS A 159 6.34 -21.98 10.70
CA HIS A 159 6.89 -21.47 9.45
C HIS A 159 7.17 -19.96 9.54
N SER A 160 8.41 -19.60 9.87
CA SER A 160 8.87 -18.21 9.92
C SER A 160 9.85 -17.91 8.79
N CYS A 161 9.30 -17.72 7.59
CA CYS A 161 10.13 -17.33 6.45
C CYS A 161 10.28 -15.81 6.31
N GLY A 162 9.43 -14.98 6.94
CA GLY A 162 9.56 -13.52 6.90
C GLY A 162 10.85 -12.99 7.53
N ARG A 163 11.31 -13.62 8.63
CA ARG A 163 12.49 -13.20 9.39
C ARG A 163 13.79 -13.32 8.61
N TYR A 164 14.59 -12.26 8.64
CA TYR A 164 15.95 -12.32 8.10
C TYR A 164 16.92 -12.90 9.14
N LYS A 165 17.74 -13.88 8.75
CA LYS A 165 18.64 -14.61 9.67
C LYS A 165 20.08 -14.17 9.48
N ASP A 166 20.46 -13.06 10.11
CA ASP A 166 21.80 -12.46 10.00
C ASP A 166 22.94 -13.46 10.34
N GLU A 167 22.73 -14.34 11.32
CA GLU A 167 23.72 -15.34 11.74
C GLU A 167 24.21 -16.24 10.61
N LYS A 168 23.33 -16.61 9.67
CA LYS A 168 23.66 -17.51 8.56
C LYS A 168 24.65 -16.91 7.58
N VAL A 169 24.73 -15.58 7.53
CA VAL A 169 25.52 -14.84 6.55
C VAL A 169 26.70 -14.12 7.18
N ARG A 170 26.88 -14.14 8.51
CA ARG A 170 27.98 -13.44 9.21
C ARG A 170 29.37 -13.76 8.65
N GLN A 171 29.56 -14.98 8.12
CA GLN A 171 30.83 -15.44 7.55
C GLN A 171 31.06 -15.04 6.08
N LEU A 172 30.02 -14.55 5.37
CA LEU A 172 30.14 -14.12 3.97
C LEU A 172 30.86 -12.77 3.89
N GLU A 173 31.44 -12.44 2.74
CA GLU A 173 31.99 -11.10 2.49
C GLU A 173 30.90 -10.03 2.53
N ARG A 174 31.27 -8.78 2.83
CA ARG A 174 30.32 -7.66 3.00
C ARG A 174 29.36 -7.51 1.80
N ALA A 175 29.91 -7.48 0.59
CA ALA A 175 29.11 -7.35 -0.63
C ALA A 175 28.09 -8.49 -0.79
N GLN A 176 28.48 -9.72 -0.45
CA GLN A 176 27.60 -10.88 -0.51
C GLN A 176 26.50 -10.83 0.57
N ARG A 177 26.82 -10.36 1.77
CA ARG A 177 25.82 -10.14 2.84
C ARG A 177 24.80 -9.09 2.46
N ASP A 178 25.26 -7.97 1.89
CA ASP A 178 24.39 -6.87 1.46
C ASP A 178 23.44 -7.33 0.34
N LEU A 179 23.96 -8.12 -0.62
CA LEU A 179 23.19 -8.72 -1.70
C LEU A 179 22.15 -9.74 -1.20
N ASP A 180 22.53 -10.64 -0.28
CA ASP A 180 21.62 -11.63 0.30
C ASP A 180 20.48 -10.95 1.08
N ARG A 181 20.85 -9.94 1.88
CA ARG A 181 19.91 -9.12 2.63
C ARG A 181 18.93 -8.42 1.70
N TYR A 182 19.43 -7.72 0.68
CA TYR A 182 18.56 -7.08 -0.30
C TYR A 182 17.64 -8.08 -0.99
N THR A 183 18.18 -9.21 -1.46
CA THR A 183 17.42 -10.29 -2.11
C THR A 183 16.28 -10.78 -1.23
N HIS A 184 16.52 -10.99 0.07
CA HIS A 184 15.51 -11.44 1.02
C HIS A 184 14.33 -10.46 1.11
N TYR A 185 14.60 -9.18 1.37
CA TYR A 185 13.55 -8.18 1.54
C TYR A 185 12.87 -7.84 0.20
N HIS A 186 13.65 -7.72 -0.89
CA HIS A 186 13.15 -7.41 -2.22
C HIS A 186 12.20 -8.49 -2.74
N TYR A 187 12.57 -9.76 -2.60
CA TYR A 187 11.75 -10.86 -3.06
C TYR A 187 10.37 -10.87 -2.36
N ARG A 188 10.30 -10.60 -1.05
CA ARG A 188 9.03 -10.56 -0.28
C ARG A 188 8.19 -9.34 -0.62
N TYR A 189 8.81 -8.17 -0.67
CA TYR A 189 8.19 -6.95 -1.20
C TYR A 189 7.52 -7.22 -2.55
N LYS A 190 8.29 -7.75 -3.51
CA LYS A 190 7.81 -8.01 -4.87
C LYS A 190 6.70 -9.06 -4.91
N ALA A 191 6.82 -10.14 -4.15
CA ALA A 191 5.81 -11.18 -4.10
C ALA A 191 4.45 -10.68 -3.57
N HIS A 192 4.45 -9.78 -2.57
CA HIS A 192 3.21 -9.14 -2.10
C HIS A 192 2.66 -8.11 -3.09
N ILE A 193 3.51 -7.36 -3.78
CA ILE A 193 3.07 -6.48 -4.88
C ILE A 193 2.41 -7.29 -6.01
N ASP A 194 2.95 -8.45 -6.34
CA ASP A 194 2.36 -9.32 -7.36
C ASP A 194 1.06 -9.99 -6.88
N SER A 195 0.98 -10.37 -5.59
CA SER A 195 -0.30 -10.76 -4.96
C SER A 195 -1.35 -9.65 -5.08
N LEU A 196 -0.99 -8.41 -4.75
CA LEU A 196 -1.88 -7.26 -4.80
C LEU A 196 -2.48 -7.04 -6.20
N LYS A 197 -1.68 -7.24 -7.25
CA LYS A 197 -2.16 -7.14 -8.65
C LYS A 197 -3.16 -8.23 -9.02
N LEU A 198 -3.00 -9.45 -8.49
CA LEU A 198 -3.95 -10.54 -8.70
C LEU A 198 -5.23 -10.31 -7.89
N GLU A 199 -5.10 -9.79 -6.67
CA GLU A 199 -6.22 -9.45 -5.79
C GLU A 199 -7.05 -8.27 -6.30
N ASP A 200 -6.47 -7.33 -7.04
CA ASP A 200 -7.24 -6.28 -7.73
C ASP A 200 -8.20 -6.86 -8.79
N LYS A 201 -7.78 -7.93 -9.48
CA LYS A 201 -8.66 -8.64 -10.43
C LYS A 201 -9.77 -9.38 -9.70
N LEU A 202 -9.44 -10.06 -8.59
CA LEU A 202 -10.42 -10.71 -7.72
C LEU A 202 -11.45 -9.70 -7.21
N ARG A 203 -11.00 -8.53 -6.74
CA ARG A 203 -11.88 -7.45 -6.27
C ARG A 203 -12.90 -7.03 -7.32
N LYS A 204 -12.45 -6.78 -8.55
CA LYS A 204 -13.34 -6.41 -9.66
C LYS A 204 -14.38 -7.51 -9.94
N SER A 205 -13.93 -8.77 -10.01
CA SER A 205 -14.82 -9.91 -10.24
C SER A 205 -15.86 -10.07 -9.12
N ILE A 206 -15.47 -9.91 -7.85
CA ILE A 206 -16.38 -9.97 -6.71
C ILE A 206 -17.43 -8.85 -6.77
N LEU A 207 -17.02 -7.62 -7.11
CA LEU A 207 -17.94 -6.48 -7.24
C LEU A 207 -18.95 -6.69 -8.38
N GLU A 208 -18.52 -7.21 -9.52
CA GLU A 208 -19.40 -7.56 -10.65
C GLU A 208 -20.41 -8.65 -10.27
N LYS A 209 -19.95 -9.70 -9.57
CA LYS A 209 -20.82 -10.76 -9.04
C LYS A 209 -21.81 -10.23 -8.00
N ALA A 210 -21.39 -9.28 -7.16
CA ALA A 210 -22.24 -8.68 -6.15
C ALA A 210 -23.45 -7.96 -6.77
N VAL A 211 -23.21 -7.16 -7.82
CA VAL A 211 -24.27 -6.50 -8.57
C VAL A 211 -25.21 -7.54 -9.21
N SER A 212 -24.66 -8.53 -9.91
CA SER A 212 -25.45 -9.54 -10.64
C SER A 212 -26.32 -10.43 -9.74
N ASN A 213 -25.79 -10.81 -8.57
CA ASN A 213 -26.49 -11.70 -7.64
C ASN A 213 -27.54 -10.99 -6.78
N SER A 214 -27.37 -9.67 -6.55
CA SER A 214 -28.36 -8.87 -5.83
C SER A 214 -29.73 -8.84 -6.53
N GLU A 215 -29.75 -9.05 -7.85
CA GLU A 215 -30.95 -9.06 -8.70
C GLU A 215 -31.61 -10.45 -8.80
N THR A 216 -30.85 -11.54 -8.59
CA THR A 216 -31.27 -12.91 -8.96
C THR A 216 -31.48 -13.84 -7.76
N LYS A 217 -30.87 -13.56 -6.61
CA LYS A 217 -30.97 -14.40 -5.40
C LYS A 217 -31.80 -13.72 -4.31
N ASP A 218 -32.89 -14.36 -3.88
CA ASP A 218 -33.88 -13.73 -2.99
C ASP A 218 -33.48 -13.71 -1.49
N GLN A 219 -32.37 -14.36 -1.13
CA GLN A 219 -31.89 -14.48 0.26
C GLN A 219 -31.06 -13.28 0.71
N LYS A 220 -31.27 -12.85 1.97
CA LYS A 220 -30.62 -11.67 2.57
C LYS A 220 -29.09 -11.67 2.47
N VAL A 221 -28.44 -12.82 2.69
CA VAL A 221 -26.97 -12.94 2.64
C VAL A 221 -26.39 -12.66 1.24
N PHE A 222 -27.18 -12.93 0.19
CA PHE A 222 -26.84 -12.61 -1.20
C PHE A 222 -27.33 -11.21 -1.63
N LYS A 223 -28.11 -10.53 -0.79
CA LYS A 223 -28.50 -9.13 -1.00
C LYS A 223 -27.51 -8.17 -0.32
N GLU A 224 -26.93 -8.58 0.81
CA GLU A 224 -25.95 -7.79 1.58
C GLU A 224 -24.52 -8.28 1.30
N TYR A 225 -23.89 -7.74 0.25
CA TYR A 225 -22.51 -8.07 -0.15
C TYR A 225 -21.42 -7.33 0.65
N SER A 226 -21.81 -6.51 1.64
CA SER A 226 -20.91 -5.64 2.40
C SER A 226 -19.76 -6.40 3.06
N TRP A 227 -20.03 -7.58 3.63
CA TRP A 227 -19.01 -8.40 4.29
C TRP A 227 -17.91 -8.87 3.33
N VAL A 228 -18.23 -9.22 2.08
CA VAL A 228 -17.20 -9.59 1.09
C VAL A 228 -16.43 -8.34 0.67
N THR A 229 -17.13 -7.25 0.38
CA THR A 229 -16.48 -6.02 -0.09
C THR A 229 -15.56 -5.43 0.98
N ASP A 230 -15.96 -5.48 2.25
CA ASP A 230 -15.16 -5.04 3.40
C ASP A 230 -13.92 -5.93 3.56
N ALA A 231 -14.10 -7.26 3.44
CA ALA A 231 -13.00 -8.22 3.50
C ALA A 231 -11.98 -8.02 2.37
N VAL A 232 -12.45 -7.80 1.14
CA VAL A 232 -11.58 -7.53 -0.03
C VAL A 232 -10.86 -6.20 0.11
N ASN A 233 -11.53 -5.15 0.59
CA ASN A 233 -10.90 -3.85 0.84
C ASN A 233 -9.83 -3.96 1.95
N ARG A 234 -10.11 -4.69 3.04
CA ARG A 234 -9.13 -4.99 4.09
C ARG A 234 -7.94 -5.79 3.55
N LEU A 235 -8.18 -6.79 2.71
CA LEU A 235 -7.13 -7.56 2.05
C LEU A 235 -6.21 -6.63 1.24
N PHE A 236 -6.78 -5.74 0.43
CA PHE A 236 -6.01 -4.81 -0.39
C PHE A 236 -5.15 -3.84 0.45
N ILE A 237 -5.74 -3.24 1.50
CA ILE A 237 -5.04 -2.34 2.43
C ILE A 237 -3.89 -3.07 3.13
N SER A 238 -4.20 -4.21 3.75
CA SER A 238 -3.22 -5.00 4.51
C SER A 238 -2.10 -5.55 3.64
N ARG A 239 -2.40 -5.97 2.40
CA ARG A 239 -1.40 -6.42 1.42
C ARG A 239 -0.43 -5.32 1.01
N ARG A 240 -0.93 -4.10 0.80
CA ARG A 240 -0.08 -2.93 0.53
C ARG A 240 0.85 -2.63 1.71
N ILE A 241 0.29 -2.57 2.90
CA ILE A 241 1.02 -2.37 4.17
C ILE A 241 2.11 -3.43 4.33
N LEU A 242 1.78 -4.72 4.19
CA LEU A 242 2.72 -5.83 4.23
C LEU A 242 3.83 -5.68 3.21
N SER A 243 3.51 -5.35 1.96
CA SER A 243 4.54 -5.15 0.95
C SER A 243 5.56 -4.08 1.38
N GLN A 244 5.07 -2.95 1.90
CA GLN A 244 5.88 -1.80 2.29
C GLN A 244 6.59 -1.97 3.63
N SER A 245 6.11 -2.89 4.47
CA SER A 245 6.76 -3.28 5.73
C SER A 245 8.14 -3.93 5.50
N TYR A 246 8.37 -4.56 4.34
CA TYR A 246 9.66 -5.20 4.02
C TYR A 246 10.78 -4.19 3.70
N PRO A 247 10.58 -3.20 2.81
CA PRO A 247 11.51 -2.08 2.66
C PRO A 247 11.72 -1.30 3.97
N PHE A 248 10.65 -1.12 4.76
CA PHE A 248 10.77 -0.51 6.08
C PHE A 248 11.77 -1.28 6.96
N ALA A 249 11.57 -2.59 7.13
CA ALA A 249 12.46 -3.44 7.92
C ALA A 249 13.89 -3.49 7.40
N PHE A 250 14.08 -3.49 6.07
CA PHE A 250 15.40 -3.44 5.44
C PHE A 250 16.22 -2.22 5.90
N TYR A 251 15.61 -1.04 5.94
CA TYR A 251 16.30 0.17 6.38
C TYR A 251 16.35 0.30 7.90
N MET A 252 15.23 0.05 8.59
CA MET A 252 15.09 0.20 10.04
C MET A 252 16.13 -0.62 10.80
N PHE A 253 16.31 -1.88 10.39
CA PHE A 253 17.24 -2.81 11.02
C PHE A 253 18.55 -2.97 10.23
N GLY A 254 18.82 -2.04 9.31
CA GLY A 254 20.04 -2.01 8.50
C GLY A 254 21.10 -1.06 9.02
N GLU A 255 22.26 -1.11 8.38
CA GLU A 255 23.38 -0.22 8.68
C GLU A 255 23.33 1.12 7.91
N GLU A 256 22.35 1.31 7.03
CA GLU A 256 22.33 2.44 6.09
C GLU A 256 21.75 3.73 6.69
N LEU A 257 20.70 3.65 7.52
CA LEU A 257 20.01 4.83 8.05
C LEU A 257 20.10 4.95 9.58
N PHE A 258 19.91 3.85 10.31
CA PHE A 258 19.72 3.88 11.76
C PHE A 258 20.84 3.15 12.50
N LYS A 259 22.05 3.07 11.92
CA LYS A 259 23.16 2.32 12.52
C LYS A 259 23.52 2.83 13.92
N ASP A 260 23.63 4.15 14.04
CA ASP A 260 24.13 4.82 15.24
C ASP A 260 22.99 5.22 16.22
N GLU A 261 21.73 4.95 15.86
CA GLU A 261 20.54 5.30 16.64
C GLU A 261 20.16 4.24 17.70
N MET A 262 20.72 3.03 17.60
CA MET A 262 20.41 1.94 18.52
C MET A 262 21.57 0.96 18.67
N SER A 263 21.77 0.46 19.88
CA SER A 263 22.73 -0.60 20.15
C SER A 263 22.33 -1.90 19.42
N GLU A 264 23.29 -2.81 19.23
CA GLU A 264 23.02 -4.11 18.58
C GLU A 264 21.93 -4.92 19.31
N LYS A 265 21.94 -4.88 20.65
CA LYS A 265 20.95 -5.59 21.48
C LYS A 265 19.55 -4.98 21.34
N GLU A 266 19.44 -3.65 21.35
CA GLU A 266 18.15 -2.98 21.14
C GLU A 266 17.61 -3.24 19.73
N ARG A 267 18.50 -3.20 18.73
CA ARG A 267 18.15 -3.52 17.34
C ARG A 267 17.58 -4.93 17.24
N GLU A 268 18.22 -5.91 17.87
CA GLU A 268 17.76 -7.29 17.86
C GLU A 268 16.37 -7.44 18.52
N ILE A 269 16.16 -6.83 19.70
CA ILE A 269 14.86 -6.88 20.40
C ILE A 269 13.76 -6.25 19.55
N LYS A 270 14.00 -5.03 19.03
CA LYS A 270 13.04 -4.29 18.20
C LYS A 270 12.75 -5.01 16.88
N LYS A 271 13.77 -5.61 16.27
CA LYS A 271 13.63 -6.42 15.05
C LYS A 271 12.76 -7.64 15.32
N ASN A 272 13.02 -8.38 16.39
CA ASN A 272 12.23 -9.56 16.75
C ASN A 272 10.76 -9.20 17.01
N LEU A 273 10.50 -8.12 17.74
CA LEU A 273 9.14 -7.60 17.99
C LEU A 273 8.42 -7.28 16.67
N PHE A 274 9.05 -6.50 15.80
CA PHE A 274 8.48 -6.12 14.51
C PHE A 274 8.25 -7.33 13.61
N GLU A 275 9.23 -8.22 13.47
CA GLU A 275 9.11 -9.40 12.61
C GLU A 275 8.09 -10.42 13.14
N ASP A 276 7.87 -10.49 14.46
CA ASP A 276 6.77 -11.25 15.07
C ASP A 276 5.41 -10.70 14.62
N GLN A 277 5.22 -9.39 14.69
CA GLN A 277 3.98 -8.73 14.24
C GLN A 277 3.78 -8.88 12.72
N GLN A 278 4.84 -8.67 11.93
CA GLN A 278 4.81 -8.85 10.47
C GLN A 278 4.40 -10.28 10.09
N GLN A 279 4.93 -11.29 10.79
CA GLN A 279 4.60 -12.69 10.55
C GLN A 279 3.14 -13.02 10.91
N GLN A 280 2.63 -12.48 12.03
CA GLN A 280 1.23 -12.65 12.43
C GLN A 280 0.29 -12.00 11.42
N LEU A 281 0.60 -10.79 10.97
CA LEU A 281 -0.16 -10.08 9.94
C LEU A 281 -0.15 -10.86 8.62
N GLU A 282 1.02 -11.29 8.14
CA GLU A 282 1.15 -12.06 6.90
C GLU A 282 0.30 -13.33 6.95
N GLY A 283 0.39 -14.11 8.03
CA GLY A 283 -0.35 -15.36 8.15
C GLY A 283 -1.88 -15.16 8.13
N ASN A 284 -2.40 -14.09 8.72
CA ASN A 284 -3.83 -13.78 8.70
C ASN A 284 -4.27 -13.20 7.35
N VAL A 285 -3.42 -12.42 6.68
CA VAL A 285 -3.68 -11.90 5.34
C VAL A 285 -3.72 -13.02 4.31
N GLU A 286 -2.82 -14.02 4.39
CA GLU A 286 -2.89 -15.17 3.49
C GLU A 286 -4.15 -16.01 3.71
N LYS A 287 -4.60 -16.20 4.96
CA LYS A 287 -5.89 -16.84 5.26
C LYS A 287 -7.05 -16.05 4.64
N LEU A 288 -7.04 -14.73 4.76
CA LEU A 288 -8.09 -13.85 4.25
C LEU A 288 -8.17 -13.93 2.72
N SER A 289 -7.00 -13.78 2.06
CA SER A 289 -6.84 -13.94 0.61
C SER A 289 -7.41 -15.27 0.14
N LYS A 290 -7.10 -16.34 0.85
CA LYS A 290 -7.47 -17.69 0.47
C LYS A 290 -8.97 -17.99 0.59
N ILE A 291 -9.62 -17.52 1.66
CA ILE A 291 -11.08 -17.65 1.81
C ILE A 291 -11.80 -16.85 0.71
N LEU A 292 -11.30 -15.66 0.38
CA LEU A 292 -11.89 -14.82 -0.68
C LEU A 292 -11.74 -15.39 -2.10
N GLU A 293 -10.81 -16.33 -2.31
CA GLU A 293 -10.65 -17.07 -3.56
C GLU A 293 -11.67 -18.22 -3.73
N GLU A 294 -12.45 -18.57 -2.69
CA GLU A 294 -13.44 -19.64 -2.79
C GLU A 294 -14.66 -19.25 -3.65
N PRO A 295 -15.25 -20.19 -4.41
CA PRO A 295 -16.42 -19.94 -5.26
C PRO A 295 -17.71 -19.89 -4.42
N PHE A 296 -17.82 -18.87 -3.57
CA PHE A 296 -18.92 -18.73 -2.62
C PHE A 296 -20.30 -18.57 -3.28
N ASP A 297 -20.33 -18.15 -4.54
CA ASP A 297 -21.53 -18.06 -5.34
C ASP A 297 -22.14 -19.42 -5.73
N GLU A 298 -21.33 -20.49 -5.65
CA GLU A 298 -21.72 -21.88 -5.90
C GLU A 298 -22.11 -22.64 -4.63
N TYR A 299 -21.93 -22.03 -3.46
CA TYR A 299 -22.17 -22.67 -2.17
C TYR A 299 -23.63 -22.55 -1.73
N ASP A 300 -24.06 -23.52 -0.90
CA ASP A 300 -25.34 -23.43 -0.21
C ASP A 300 -25.36 -22.33 0.86
N HIS A 301 -26.55 -22.00 1.34
CA HIS A 301 -26.74 -20.94 2.32
C HIS A 301 -25.95 -21.17 3.63
N GLU A 302 -25.89 -22.40 4.13
CA GLU A 302 -25.22 -22.71 5.40
C GLU A 302 -23.71 -22.44 5.29
N LYS A 303 -23.10 -22.88 4.19
CA LYS A 303 -21.67 -22.67 3.94
C LYS A 303 -21.34 -21.20 3.70
N VAL A 304 -22.21 -20.43 3.02
CA VAL A 304 -22.02 -18.98 2.84
C VAL A 304 -22.10 -18.24 4.17
N VAL A 305 -23.03 -18.61 5.06
CA VAL A 305 -23.14 -18.00 6.39
C VAL A 305 -21.90 -18.28 7.25
N GLU A 306 -21.38 -19.51 7.23
CA GLU A 306 -20.15 -19.82 7.96
C GLU A 306 -18.95 -19.02 7.40
N MET A 307 -18.84 -18.92 6.08
CA MET A 307 -17.78 -18.14 5.43
C MET A 307 -17.89 -16.65 5.75
N MET A 308 -19.10 -16.08 5.77
CA MET A 308 -19.36 -14.70 6.20
C MET A 308 -18.86 -14.46 7.63
N ARG A 309 -19.15 -15.37 8.57
CA ARG A 309 -18.68 -15.27 9.96
C ARG A 309 -17.15 -15.30 10.04
N GLN A 310 -16.53 -16.22 9.30
CA GLN A 310 -15.07 -16.35 9.25
C GLN A 310 -14.41 -15.10 8.67
N LEU A 311 -14.91 -14.57 7.55
CA LEU A 311 -14.39 -13.37 6.90
C LEU A 311 -14.56 -12.12 7.77
N THR A 312 -15.71 -11.97 8.42
CA THR A 312 -15.95 -10.83 9.32
C THR A 312 -14.96 -10.84 10.48
N ASN A 313 -14.78 -11.98 11.15
CA ASN A 313 -13.83 -12.11 12.24
C ASN A 313 -12.38 -11.88 11.78
N LEU A 314 -11.97 -12.51 10.66
CA LEU A 314 -10.61 -12.39 10.16
C LEU A 314 -10.29 -10.97 9.67
N THR A 315 -11.27 -10.28 9.09
CA THR A 315 -11.16 -8.86 8.69
C THR A 315 -10.87 -7.97 9.89
N ALA A 316 -11.55 -8.19 11.02
CA ALA A 316 -11.32 -7.46 12.26
C ALA A 316 -9.94 -7.77 12.86
N VAL A 317 -9.52 -9.04 12.86
CA VAL A 317 -8.18 -9.44 13.31
C VAL A 317 -7.09 -8.79 12.47
N VAL A 318 -7.21 -8.82 11.14
CA VAL A 318 -6.24 -8.20 10.23
C VAL A 318 -6.20 -6.68 10.40
N ASP A 319 -7.35 -6.03 10.64
CA ASP A 319 -7.39 -4.58 10.93
C ASP A 319 -6.59 -4.23 12.19
N ASN A 320 -6.83 -4.97 13.28
CA ASN A 320 -6.13 -4.78 14.54
C ASN A 320 -4.62 -5.03 14.41
N LEU A 321 -4.21 -6.08 13.71
CA LEU A 321 -2.80 -6.37 13.47
C LEU A 321 -2.11 -5.27 12.65
N CYS A 322 -2.81 -4.65 11.69
CA CYS A 322 -2.28 -3.49 10.97
C CYS A 322 -2.10 -2.30 11.94
N LYS A 323 -3.10 -2.03 12.77
CA LYS A 323 -3.04 -0.94 13.77
C LYS A 323 -1.89 -1.13 14.76
N GLU A 324 -1.76 -2.32 15.33
CA GLU A 324 -0.67 -2.66 16.26
C GLU A 324 0.72 -2.55 15.63
N MET A 325 0.86 -2.94 14.35
CA MET A 325 2.12 -2.79 13.63
C MET A 325 2.48 -1.31 13.43
N TYR A 326 1.50 -0.47 13.09
CA TYR A 326 1.72 0.98 12.97
C TYR A 326 2.06 1.62 14.31
N GLU A 327 1.34 1.27 15.38
CA GLU A 327 1.65 1.75 16.73
C GLU A 327 3.07 1.34 17.17
N CYS A 328 3.52 0.13 16.83
CA CYS A 328 4.89 -0.30 17.07
C CYS A 328 5.89 0.54 16.26
N ILE A 329 5.63 0.76 14.97
CA ILE A 329 6.52 1.55 14.10
C ILE A 329 6.62 3.00 14.61
N GLU A 330 5.52 3.63 14.97
CA GLU A 330 5.50 5.02 15.42
C GLU A 330 6.12 5.18 16.81
N ASN A 331 5.75 4.34 17.78
CA ASN A 331 6.12 4.56 19.18
C ASN A 331 7.43 3.87 19.58
N GLU A 332 7.66 2.65 19.09
CA GLU A 332 8.80 1.82 19.52
C GLU A 332 10.00 1.91 18.57
N LEU A 333 9.75 2.15 17.28
CA LEU A 333 10.79 2.17 16.25
C LEU A 333 11.23 3.58 15.89
N LEU A 334 10.35 4.39 15.31
CA LEU A 334 10.66 5.73 14.81
C LEU A 334 10.63 6.79 15.91
N GLY A 335 9.71 6.68 16.89
CA GLY A 335 9.57 7.64 18.00
C GLY A 335 10.84 7.87 18.82
N PRO A 336 11.65 6.84 19.14
CA PRO A 336 12.90 7.01 19.90
C PRO A 336 14.08 7.55 19.10
N ILE A 337 13.96 7.70 17.77
CA ILE A 337 15.06 8.12 16.89
C ILE A 337 15.34 9.62 17.09
N GLN A 338 16.62 9.97 17.24
CA GLN A 338 17.01 11.35 17.55
C GLN A 338 17.30 12.18 16.30
N PHE A 339 17.79 11.54 15.23
CA PHE A 339 18.22 12.23 14.01
C PHE A 339 17.37 11.82 12.79
N GLY A 340 16.86 12.83 12.07
CA GLY A 340 16.12 12.67 10.82
C GLY A 340 14.59 12.63 11.01
N ASN A 341 13.88 13.40 10.18
CA ASN A 341 12.42 13.42 10.18
C ASN A 341 11.88 12.19 9.41
N HIS A 342 11.79 11.06 10.11
CA HIS A 342 11.19 9.83 9.60
C HIS A 342 9.73 9.73 10.03
N ASN A 343 8.86 10.38 9.27
CA ASN A 343 7.42 10.35 9.51
C ASN A 343 6.74 9.40 8.52
N ILE A 344 5.70 8.69 8.98
CA ILE A 344 4.84 7.85 8.17
C ILE A 344 3.41 8.41 8.18
N ALA A 345 2.62 8.07 7.17
CA ALA A 345 1.20 8.41 7.19
C ALA A 345 0.48 7.54 8.23
N PRO A 346 -0.44 8.11 9.03
CA PRO A 346 -1.13 7.37 10.09
C PRO A 346 -2.00 6.25 9.52
N TYR A 347 -2.14 5.16 10.29
CA TYR A 347 -3.03 4.06 9.91
C TYR A 347 -4.50 4.50 9.93
N ARG A 348 -5.24 4.08 8.90
CA ARG A 348 -6.69 4.28 8.81
C ARG A 348 -7.36 2.98 8.41
N SER A 349 -8.26 2.47 9.25
CA SER A 349 -8.97 1.22 8.99
C SER A 349 -9.76 1.24 7.67
N LYS A 350 -10.29 2.40 7.26
CA LYS A 350 -11.03 2.55 5.98
C LYS A 350 -10.11 2.80 4.77
N GLY A 351 -8.79 2.80 4.97
CA GLY A 351 -7.81 3.09 3.92
C GLY A 351 -7.54 4.59 3.74
N ILE A 352 -6.95 4.92 2.60
CA ILE A 352 -6.58 6.29 2.24
C ILE A 352 -7.83 7.12 1.97
N GLU A 353 -7.85 8.32 2.54
CA GLU A 353 -8.93 9.28 2.37
C GLU A 353 -8.97 9.83 0.94
N GLN A 354 -10.16 9.86 0.36
CA GLN A 354 -10.39 10.39 -0.99
C GLN A 354 -10.63 11.89 -0.89
N ALA A 355 -9.96 12.66 -1.75
CA ALA A 355 -10.20 14.08 -1.88
C ALA A 355 -11.62 14.34 -2.39
N THR A 356 -12.31 15.27 -1.74
CA THR A 356 -13.63 15.75 -2.15
C THR A 356 -13.50 16.92 -3.10
N GLU A 357 -14.46 17.08 -4.01
CA GLU A 357 -14.51 18.27 -4.86
C GLU A 357 -14.70 19.52 -4.01
N PHE A 358 -13.92 20.56 -4.33
CA PHE A 358 -14.06 21.86 -3.70
C PHE A 358 -15.20 22.61 -4.38
N CYS A 359 -16.37 22.65 -3.75
CA CYS A 359 -17.43 23.58 -4.14
C CYS A 359 -17.12 24.93 -3.49
N ALA A 360 -16.68 25.91 -4.27
CA ALA A 360 -16.72 27.29 -3.81
C ALA A 360 -18.19 27.63 -3.55
N GLU A 361 -18.56 27.97 -2.30
CA GLU A 361 -19.88 28.52 -2.01
C GLU A 361 -20.10 29.70 -2.97
N SER A 362 -21.14 29.59 -3.80
CA SER A 362 -21.53 30.64 -4.72
C SER A 362 -21.66 31.95 -3.94
N SER A 363 -20.82 32.93 -4.29
CA SER A 363 -20.94 34.30 -3.86
C SER A 363 -22.22 34.90 -4.42
N ASP A 364 -23.33 34.66 -3.73
CA ASP A 364 -24.61 35.32 -4.00
C ASP A 364 -24.55 36.75 -3.42
N CYS A 365 -23.83 37.62 -4.12
CA CYS A 365 -24.00 39.06 -4.00
C CYS A 365 -25.22 39.46 -4.82
N GLY A 366 -26.37 39.50 -4.15
CA GLY A 366 -27.64 39.95 -4.71
C GLY A 366 -28.42 40.81 -3.71
N SER A 367 -27.82 41.90 -3.25
CA SER A 367 -28.60 42.99 -2.65
C SER A 367 -29.50 43.59 -3.73
N SER A 368 -30.79 43.28 -3.70
CA SER A 368 -31.82 44.10 -4.34
C SER A 368 -32.86 44.47 -3.29
N GLY A 369 -32.61 45.60 -2.63
CA GLY A 369 -33.67 46.38 -2.02
C GLY A 369 -34.44 47.18 -3.08
N SER A 370 -35.56 47.76 -2.62
CA SER A 370 -36.59 48.55 -3.32
C SER A 370 -37.76 47.68 -3.82
N SER A 371 -38.99 47.83 -3.34
CA SER A 371 -39.68 48.99 -2.74
C SER A 371 -40.69 48.57 -1.67
#